data_AF-A0A5C6PHH0-F1
#
_entry.id   AF-A0A5C6PHH0-F1
#
_cell.length_a   1.000
_cell.length_b   1.000
_cell.length_c   1.000
_cell.angle_alpha   90.00
_cell.angle_beta   90.00
_cell.angle_gamma   90.00
#
_symmetry.space_group_name_H-M   'P 1'
#
loop_
_entity.id
_entity.type
_entity.pdbx_description
1 polymer ?
#
loop_
_entity_poly.entity_id
_entity_poly.type
_entity_poly.pdbx_seq_one_letter_code
_entity_poly.pdbx_strand_id
1 'polypeptide(L)'
;MTQLSIDEKTYTEISPLSAITDGGPIEFFIPGDGDRYLDLNDTLLHLRVKITNANGSNLANDAASSATHPYRCMIETLLNFSPDTLSSQFTGVFFTKIPPVRLGHAAALMKGNALYPLSRVNVKTYSIPANSRVCNQENLFLGSIPKYVVLGMVHHEAFTGRRDLSPFNFRHYDIEYLALCQDGRQVPAKAFQPDFNNGVSVREFYNMFLATGRHLKDLPLSISRDDFNDGYSLFVFNLNPSDDNDALSTVSNGNLRLELRFRTPLPHTATLIVYACYDSILEINAKRQVLVDYY
;
A
#
# COMPACT_ATOMS: atom_id res chain seq x y z
N MET A 1 17.17 22.56 -26.90
CA MET A 1 16.92 21.28 -26.21
C MET A 1 17.96 21.19 -25.10
N THR A 2 17.61 21.61 -23.88
CA THR A 2 18.55 21.67 -22.74
C THR A 2 18.42 20.40 -21.91
N GLN A 3 19.51 19.64 -21.84
CA GLN A 3 19.63 18.42 -21.06
C GLN A 3 19.53 18.74 -19.56
N LEU A 4 18.53 18.16 -18.89
CA LEU A 4 18.39 18.19 -17.42
C LEU A 4 19.11 16.97 -16.82
N SER A 5 20.40 16.82 -17.12
CA SER A 5 21.22 15.77 -16.50
C SER A 5 21.70 16.23 -15.13
N ILE A 6 21.35 15.46 -14.12
CA ILE A 6 22.01 15.46 -12.82
C ILE A 6 23.49 15.12 -13.00
N ASP A 7 24.35 15.84 -12.29
CA ASP A 7 25.81 15.70 -12.38
C ASP A 7 26.36 14.66 -11.37
N GLU A 8 25.86 14.69 -10.12
CA GLU A 8 26.28 13.77 -9.03
C GLU A 8 25.11 13.47 -8.06
N LYS A 9 25.13 12.29 -7.42
CA LYS A 9 24.27 11.88 -6.28
C LYS A 9 25.14 11.24 -5.18
N THR A 10 25.06 11.76 -3.95
CA THR A 10 25.82 11.29 -2.78
C THR A 10 24.94 11.14 -1.54
N TYR A 11 25.22 10.14 -0.70
CA TYR A 11 24.50 9.90 0.55
C TYR A 11 25.24 10.48 1.75
N THR A 12 24.48 10.97 2.72
CA THR A 12 25.01 11.40 4.02
C THR A 12 24.16 10.80 5.14
N GLU A 13 24.76 10.02 6.02
CA GLU A 13 24.12 9.59 7.26
C GLU A 13 24.15 10.74 8.28
N ILE A 14 23.01 11.04 8.88
CA ILE A 14 22.85 12.15 9.83
C ILE A 14 22.24 11.60 11.12
N SER A 15 22.98 11.73 12.23
CA SER A 15 22.51 11.33 13.55
C SER A 15 21.58 12.39 14.15
N PRO A 16 20.69 12.02 15.09
CA PRO A 16 19.92 12.99 15.86
C PRO A 16 20.82 14.00 16.59
N LEU A 17 20.37 15.24 16.69
CA LEU A 17 21.01 16.30 17.49
C LEU A 17 21.06 15.97 18.98
N SER A 18 20.05 15.24 19.45
CA SER A 18 19.74 15.03 20.86
C SER A 18 19.55 13.54 21.13
N ALA A 19 19.82 13.12 22.37
CA ALA A 19 19.40 11.80 22.81
C ALA A 19 17.87 11.65 22.67
N ILE A 20 17.41 10.48 22.22
CA ILE A 20 15.98 10.20 22.06
C ILE A 20 15.34 10.13 23.46
N THR A 21 14.26 10.87 23.66
CA THR A 21 13.51 10.95 24.93
C THR A 21 12.03 10.62 24.71
N ASP A 22 11.38 10.10 25.76
CA ASP A 22 9.96 9.75 25.71
C ASP A 22 9.09 11.02 25.63
N GLY A 23 8.65 11.35 24.41
CA GLY A 23 7.73 12.47 24.14
C GLY A 23 8.37 13.71 23.51
N GLY A 24 9.69 13.73 23.27
CA GLY A 24 10.36 14.78 22.51
C GLY A 24 10.37 14.51 20.99
N PRO A 25 10.43 15.54 20.12
CA PRO A 25 10.73 15.34 18.70
C PRO A 25 12.16 14.82 18.54
N ILE A 26 12.38 13.89 17.60
CA ILE A 26 13.73 13.51 17.17
C ILE A 26 14.20 14.54 16.15
N GLU A 27 15.07 15.45 16.57
CA GLU A 27 15.58 16.54 15.75
C GLU A 27 16.86 16.14 15.01
N PHE A 28 16.95 16.48 13.74
CA PHE A 28 18.13 16.28 12.90
C PHE A 28 18.57 17.63 12.33
N PHE A 29 19.85 17.97 12.47
CA PHE A 29 20.43 19.09 11.72
C PHE A 29 20.98 18.57 10.40
N ILE A 30 20.28 18.90 9.31
CA ILE A 30 20.76 18.66 7.95
C ILE A 30 21.48 19.93 7.50
N PRO A 31 22.82 20.01 7.57
CA PRO A 31 23.55 21.17 7.06
C PRO A 31 23.32 21.30 5.55
N GLY A 32 22.95 22.50 5.11
CA GLY A 32 22.91 22.80 3.68
C GLY A 32 24.33 22.94 3.14
N ASP A 33 24.69 22.13 2.16
CA ASP A 33 26.06 22.05 1.60
C ASP A 33 26.43 23.22 0.67
N GLY A 34 25.51 24.18 0.46
CA GLY A 34 25.66 25.27 -0.51
C GLY A 34 25.47 24.82 -1.97
N ASP A 35 26.22 23.79 -2.37
CA ASP A 35 26.28 23.21 -3.71
C ASP A 35 25.50 21.89 -3.84
N ARG A 36 24.78 21.47 -2.80
CA ARG A 36 23.87 20.29 -2.82
C ARG A 36 22.48 20.60 -2.29
N TYR A 37 21.48 19.93 -2.87
CA TYR A 37 20.08 20.01 -2.42
C TYR A 37 19.63 18.63 -1.95
N LEU A 38 18.65 18.65 -1.04
CA LEU A 38 18.03 17.46 -0.50
C LEU A 38 16.90 17.02 -1.44
N ASP A 39 16.93 15.77 -1.93
CA ASP A 39 15.75 15.16 -2.54
C ASP A 39 14.90 14.53 -1.43
N LEU A 40 13.74 15.12 -1.17
CA LEU A 40 12.79 14.64 -0.17
C LEU A 40 12.04 13.38 -0.63
N ASN A 41 11.94 13.12 -1.94
CA ASN A 41 11.33 11.89 -2.43
C ASN A 41 12.17 10.65 -2.12
N ASP A 42 13.44 10.84 -1.77
CA ASP A 42 14.40 9.76 -1.52
C ASP A 42 15.28 10.03 -0.29
N THR A 43 14.75 10.82 0.65
CA THR A 43 15.27 10.98 2.02
C THR A 43 14.61 9.93 2.91
N LEU A 44 15.42 9.10 3.58
CA LEU A 44 14.95 7.89 4.26
C LEU A 44 15.38 7.90 5.73
N LEU A 45 14.42 7.73 6.64
CA LEU A 45 14.65 7.74 8.08
C LEU A 45 14.96 6.33 8.60
N HIS A 46 16.23 6.07 8.92
CA HIS A 46 16.65 4.79 9.50
C HIS A 46 16.30 4.71 10.99
N LEU A 47 15.28 3.91 11.33
CA LEU A 47 14.85 3.67 12.71
C LEU A 47 15.13 2.22 13.15
N ARG A 48 15.88 2.06 14.24
CA ARG A 48 15.96 0.80 14.99
C ARG A 48 14.99 0.84 16.17
N VAL A 49 13.75 0.41 15.93
CA VAL A 49 12.69 0.35 16.95
C VAL A 49 12.67 -1.02 17.64
N LYS A 50 12.39 -1.03 18.94
CA LYS A 50 12.03 -2.23 19.70
C LYS A 50 10.71 -1.97 20.40
N ILE A 51 9.70 -2.81 20.14
CA ILE A 51 8.42 -2.74 20.88
C ILE A 51 8.59 -3.53 22.18
N THR A 52 8.10 -2.96 23.28
CA THR A 52 8.13 -3.54 24.63
C THR A 52 6.75 -3.42 25.27
N ASN A 53 6.52 -4.19 26.34
CA ASN A 53 5.38 -3.95 27.22
C ASN A 53 5.53 -2.56 27.90
N ALA A 54 4.46 -2.05 28.51
CA ALA A 54 4.46 -0.76 29.23
C ALA A 54 5.45 -0.69 30.40
N ASN A 55 5.96 -1.83 30.87
CA ASN A 55 7.01 -1.94 31.90
C ASN A 55 8.43 -2.10 31.32
N GLY A 56 8.64 -1.87 30.02
CA GLY A 56 9.93 -2.00 29.33
C GLY A 56 10.41 -3.43 29.07
N SER A 57 9.70 -4.46 29.56
CA SER A 57 10.03 -5.86 29.26
C SER A 57 9.79 -6.19 27.79
N ASN A 58 10.52 -7.20 27.29
CA ASN A 58 10.24 -7.75 25.96
C ASN A 58 8.76 -8.12 25.87
N LEU A 59 8.15 -7.81 24.72
CA LEU A 59 6.87 -8.42 24.36
C LEU A 59 6.97 -9.95 24.50
N ALA A 60 5.87 -10.58 24.96
CA ALA A 60 5.75 -12.02 24.91
C ALA A 60 5.70 -12.49 23.45
N ASN A 61 6.03 -13.76 23.17
CA ASN A 61 6.14 -14.32 21.81
C ASN A 61 4.80 -14.46 21.06
N ASP A 62 3.73 -13.88 21.61
CA ASP A 62 2.33 -13.86 21.20
C ASP A 62 1.71 -12.45 21.33
N ALA A 63 2.50 -11.42 21.65
CA ALA A 63 2.01 -10.06 21.76
C ALA A 63 1.55 -9.52 20.40
N ALA A 64 0.28 -9.10 20.34
CA ALA A 64 -0.32 -8.55 19.13
C ALA A 64 0.29 -7.20 18.75
N SER A 65 1.12 -7.19 17.70
CA SER A 65 1.27 -6.01 16.86
C SER A 65 -0.06 -5.72 16.14
N SER A 66 -0.20 -4.53 15.54
CA SER A 66 -1.34 -4.25 14.67
C SER A 66 -1.35 -5.26 13.52
N ALA A 67 -2.28 -6.22 13.58
CA ALA A 67 -2.29 -7.40 12.71
C ALA A 67 -2.38 -7.05 11.22
N THR A 68 -2.81 -5.84 10.86
CA THR A 68 -2.98 -5.37 9.49
C THR A 68 -1.74 -4.75 8.85
N HIS A 69 -0.78 -4.23 9.62
CA HIS A 69 0.42 -3.59 9.07
C HIS A 69 1.30 -4.56 8.25
N PRO A 70 1.55 -5.81 8.69
CA PRO A 70 2.29 -6.78 7.88
C PRO A 70 1.61 -7.08 6.53
N TYR A 71 0.28 -7.10 6.48
CA TYR A 71 -0.45 -7.30 5.22
C TYR A 71 -0.33 -6.10 4.28
N ARG A 72 -0.35 -4.87 4.81
CA ARG A 72 -0.05 -3.67 4.00
C ARG A 72 1.30 -3.83 3.31
N CYS A 73 2.35 -4.08 4.09
CA CYS A 73 3.70 -4.22 3.55
C CYS A 73 3.79 -5.37 2.54
N MET A 74 3.25 -6.56 2.87
CA MET A 74 3.29 -7.71 1.96
C MET A 74 2.55 -7.46 0.64
N ILE A 75 1.37 -6.83 0.68
CA ILE A 75 0.58 -6.48 -0.51
C ILE A 75 1.30 -5.40 -1.34
N GLU A 76 1.85 -4.35 -0.70
CA GLU A 76 2.68 -3.35 -1.39
C GLU A 76 3.90 -4.02 -2.05
N THR A 77 4.57 -4.94 -1.36
CA THR A 77 5.75 -5.68 -1.84
C THR A 77 5.43 -6.53 -3.06
N LEU A 78 4.42 -7.39 -2.98
CA LEU A 78 4.04 -8.33 -4.04
C LEU A 78 3.55 -7.65 -5.33
N LEU A 79 2.92 -6.48 -5.20
CA LEU A 79 2.23 -5.81 -6.31
C LEU A 79 3.05 -4.69 -6.97
N ASN A 80 4.11 -4.18 -6.33
CA ASN A 80 4.91 -3.05 -6.86
C ASN A 80 6.37 -3.41 -7.21
N PHE A 81 6.87 -4.57 -6.79
CA PHE A 81 8.28 -4.95 -6.99
C PHE A 81 8.40 -6.32 -7.66
N SER A 82 9.45 -6.49 -8.48
CA SER A 82 9.87 -7.78 -9.02
C SER A 82 10.80 -8.51 -8.04
N PRO A 83 11.05 -9.83 -8.20
CA PRO A 83 12.02 -10.55 -7.39
C PRO A 83 13.43 -9.93 -7.47
N ASP A 84 13.80 -9.37 -8.62
CA ASP A 84 15.06 -8.65 -8.81
C ASP A 84 15.09 -7.35 -8.00
N THR A 85 14.00 -6.57 -8.00
CA THR A 85 13.89 -5.37 -7.16
C THR A 85 13.94 -5.70 -5.66
N LEU A 86 13.40 -6.86 -5.26
CA LEU A 86 13.46 -7.35 -3.88
C LEU A 86 14.82 -7.91 -3.47
N SER A 87 15.65 -8.33 -4.43
CA SER A 87 17.04 -8.73 -4.18
C SER A 87 18.02 -7.55 -4.20
N SER A 88 17.64 -6.42 -4.79
CA SER A 88 18.43 -5.20 -4.85
C SER A 88 18.35 -4.37 -3.56
N GLN A 89 19.51 -4.01 -3.00
CA GLN A 89 19.58 -3.15 -1.82
C GLN A 89 19.62 -1.66 -2.21
N PHE A 90 18.53 -0.94 -1.91
CA PHE A 90 18.44 0.48 -1.49
C PHE A 90 19.30 1.55 -2.23
N THR A 91 18.68 2.57 -2.86
CA THR A 91 19.45 3.59 -3.63
C THR A 91 18.83 5.01 -3.70
N GLY A 92 18.81 5.76 -2.59
CA GLY A 92 18.32 7.15 -2.45
C GLY A 92 18.89 8.33 -3.31
N VAL A 93 18.03 8.89 -4.18
CA VAL A 93 17.90 10.13 -5.01
C VAL A 93 18.54 11.50 -4.70
N PHE A 94 19.57 11.68 -3.86
CA PHE A 94 20.12 13.04 -3.60
C PHE A 94 20.51 13.84 -4.88
N PHE A 95 20.04 15.09 -5.05
CA PHE A 95 20.20 15.92 -6.26
C PHE A 95 20.41 17.43 -5.99
N THR A 96 21.33 18.10 -6.70
CA THR A 96 21.56 19.56 -6.63
C THR A 96 20.61 20.38 -7.54
N LYS A 97 20.12 21.53 -7.05
CA LYS A 97 19.54 22.62 -7.89
C LYS A 97 20.41 23.88 -7.77
N ILE A 98 20.13 24.93 -8.54
CA ILE A 98 20.92 26.18 -8.53
C ILE A 98 20.30 27.27 -7.63
N PRO A 99 21.10 28.17 -7.00
CA PRO A 99 20.61 29.13 -6.01
C PRO A 99 19.37 29.98 -6.38
N PRO A 100 19.16 30.43 -7.64
CA PRO A 100 17.93 31.11 -8.04
C PRO A 100 16.66 30.29 -7.81
N VAL A 101 16.74 28.95 -7.94
CA VAL A 101 15.61 28.04 -7.71
C VAL A 101 15.24 27.98 -6.22
N ARG A 102 16.21 28.10 -5.30
CA ARG A 102 15.92 28.15 -3.85
C ARG A 102 15.18 29.42 -3.46
N LEU A 103 15.61 30.56 -4.01
CA LEU A 103 14.91 31.84 -3.86
C LEU A 103 13.50 31.79 -4.47
N GLY A 104 13.36 31.19 -5.66
CA GLY A 104 12.08 30.94 -6.31
C GLY A 104 11.13 30.08 -5.47
N HIS A 105 11.61 28.96 -4.92
CA HIS A 105 10.84 28.09 -4.03
C HIS A 105 10.41 28.80 -2.73
N ALA A 106 11.29 29.61 -2.13
CA ALA A 106 10.94 30.39 -0.94
C ALA A 106 9.87 31.45 -1.24
N ALA A 107 9.99 32.14 -2.39
CA ALA A 107 8.99 33.10 -2.84
C ALA A 107 7.66 32.44 -3.26
N ALA A 108 7.70 31.19 -3.77
CA ALA A 108 6.51 30.40 -4.09
C ALA A 108 5.78 29.94 -2.82
N LEU A 109 6.51 29.48 -1.80
CA LEU A 109 5.94 29.10 -0.49
C LEU A 109 5.23 30.26 0.23
N MET A 110 5.64 31.51 -0.03
CA MET A 110 4.95 32.71 0.45
C MET A 110 3.63 33.01 -0.30
N LYS A 111 3.37 32.34 -1.43
CA LYS A 111 2.15 32.48 -2.24
C LYS A 111 1.15 31.33 -2.04
N GLY A 112 1.63 30.16 -1.65
CA GLY A 112 0.81 28.97 -1.40
C GLY A 112 1.65 27.82 -0.84
N ASN A 113 0.98 26.83 -0.25
CA ASN A 113 1.65 25.66 0.31
C ASN A 113 2.28 24.79 -0.78
N ALA A 114 3.39 24.11 -0.47
CA ALA A 114 3.92 23.06 -1.33
C ALA A 114 3.09 21.79 -1.14
N LEU A 115 2.51 21.28 -2.23
CA LEU A 115 1.62 20.11 -2.23
C LEU A 115 2.40 18.86 -2.69
N TYR A 116 2.31 17.78 -1.91
CA TYR A 116 2.96 16.50 -2.19
C TYR A 116 1.89 15.39 -2.27
N PRO A 117 1.57 14.90 -3.48
CA PRO A 117 0.72 13.73 -3.67
C PRO A 117 1.28 12.50 -2.95
N LEU A 118 0.42 11.78 -2.22
CA LEU A 118 0.77 10.53 -1.55
C LEU A 118 -0.39 9.54 -1.57
N SER A 119 -0.06 8.25 -1.52
CA SER A 119 -1.05 7.18 -1.42
C SER A 119 -1.31 6.83 0.05
N ARG A 120 -2.52 7.11 0.54
CA ARG A 120 -2.98 6.70 1.88
C ARG A 120 -3.58 5.30 1.78
N VAL A 121 -3.16 4.38 2.65
CA VAL A 121 -3.68 3.02 2.68
C VAL A 121 -4.49 2.80 3.95
N ASN A 122 -5.66 2.17 3.81
CA ASN A 122 -6.44 1.62 4.90
C ASN A 122 -6.57 0.11 4.71
N VAL A 123 -6.42 -0.68 5.77
CA VAL A 123 -6.62 -2.14 5.71
C VAL A 123 -7.71 -2.52 6.71
N LYS A 124 -8.80 -3.12 6.20
CA LYS A 124 -9.86 -3.73 6.99
C LYS A 124 -9.76 -5.25 6.96
N THR A 125 -10.34 -5.92 7.95
CA THR A 125 -10.38 -7.38 8.02
C THR A 125 -11.76 -7.88 8.40
N TYR A 126 -12.21 -8.95 7.75
CA TYR A 126 -13.50 -9.59 8.02
C TYR A 126 -13.31 -11.09 8.24
N SER A 127 -13.96 -11.65 9.26
CA SER A 127 -13.95 -13.09 9.51
C SER A 127 -15.08 -13.75 8.73
N ILE A 128 -14.75 -14.77 7.92
CA ILE A 128 -15.71 -15.58 7.17
C ILE A 128 -15.74 -16.98 7.82
N PRO A 129 -16.85 -17.40 8.47
CA PRO A 129 -16.94 -18.67 9.17
C PRO A 129 -16.70 -19.89 8.28
N ALA A 130 -16.23 -20.99 8.89
CA ALA A 130 -16.28 -22.31 8.27
C ALA A 130 -17.71 -22.67 7.84
N ASN A 131 -17.83 -23.48 6.79
CA ASN A 131 -19.07 -23.86 6.09
C ASN A 131 -19.79 -22.73 5.34
N SER A 132 -19.30 -21.48 5.37
CA SER A 132 -19.83 -20.42 4.51
C SER A 132 -19.58 -20.73 3.03
N ARG A 133 -20.62 -20.56 2.20
CA ARG A 133 -20.54 -20.53 0.72
C ARG A 133 -20.63 -19.12 0.14
N VAL A 134 -21.00 -18.14 0.96
CA VAL A 134 -21.23 -16.74 0.56
C VAL A 134 -20.65 -15.82 1.62
N CYS A 135 -20.03 -14.72 1.19
CA CYS A 135 -19.67 -13.59 2.02
C CYS A 135 -20.09 -12.31 1.29
N ASN A 136 -21.09 -11.61 1.84
CA ASN A 136 -21.51 -10.31 1.35
C ASN A 136 -21.18 -9.28 2.43
N GLN A 137 -20.37 -8.28 2.10
CA GLN A 137 -20.04 -7.19 3.02
C GLN A 137 -20.67 -5.91 2.52
N GLU A 138 -21.84 -5.60 3.07
CA GLU A 138 -22.49 -4.30 2.96
C GLU A 138 -21.59 -3.22 3.59
N ASN A 139 -21.56 -2.03 2.98
CA ASN A 139 -20.77 -0.89 3.44
C ASN A 139 -19.28 -1.23 3.68
N LEU A 140 -18.67 -1.99 2.76
CA LEU A 140 -17.22 -2.27 2.74
C LEU A 140 -16.44 -0.95 2.87
N PHE A 141 -16.88 0.07 2.14
CA PHE A 141 -16.55 1.48 2.37
C PHE A 141 -17.81 2.33 2.18
N LEU A 142 -17.93 3.39 2.98
CA LEU A 142 -19.03 4.35 2.96
C LEU A 142 -18.43 5.75 3.11
N GLY A 143 -18.89 6.70 2.29
CA GLY A 143 -18.20 7.99 2.12
C GLY A 143 -17.12 7.85 1.06
N SER A 144 -15.90 8.32 1.32
CA SER A 144 -14.81 8.32 0.34
C SER A 144 -14.52 6.91 -0.19
N ILE A 145 -14.62 6.74 -1.50
CA ILE A 145 -14.31 5.50 -2.20
C ILE A 145 -12.80 5.45 -2.50
N PRO A 146 -12.12 4.32 -2.23
CA PRO A 146 -10.71 4.15 -2.58
C PRO A 146 -10.49 4.07 -4.09
N LYS A 147 -9.35 4.55 -4.59
CA LYS A 147 -8.97 4.43 -6.02
C LYS A 147 -8.78 2.99 -6.48
N TYR A 148 -8.33 2.11 -5.59
CA TYR A 148 -8.34 0.67 -5.81
C TYR A 148 -8.46 -0.11 -4.51
N VAL A 149 -8.99 -1.33 -4.61
CA VAL A 149 -9.11 -2.30 -3.52
C VAL A 149 -8.38 -3.59 -3.90
N VAL A 150 -7.60 -4.15 -2.98
CA VAL A 150 -7.02 -5.50 -3.08
C VAL A 150 -7.66 -6.38 -2.03
N LEU A 151 -8.16 -7.53 -2.47
CA LEU A 151 -8.73 -8.57 -1.63
C LEU A 151 -7.80 -9.79 -1.60
N GLY A 152 -7.47 -10.25 -0.40
CA GLY A 152 -6.76 -11.52 -0.18
C GLY A 152 -7.35 -12.24 1.02
N MET A 153 -7.34 -13.57 1.04
CA MET A 153 -7.88 -14.34 2.15
C MET A 153 -6.84 -15.30 2.72
N VAL A 154 -6.77 -15.38 4.04
CA VAL A 154 -5.80 -16.24 4.73
C VAL A 154 -6.52 -17.10 5.76
N HIS A 155 -5.87 -18.18 6.21
CA HIS A 155 -6.42 -19.01 7.28
C HIS A 155 -6.56 -18.19 8.56
N HIS A 156 -7.71 -18.23 9.24
CA HIS A 156 -7.98 -17.34 10.37
C HIS A 156 -6.96 -17.53 11.51
N GLU A 157 -6.57 -18.77 11.80
CA GLU A 157 -5.54 -19.05 12.81
C GLU A 157 -4.14 -18.56 12.39
N ALA A 158 -3.84 -18.51 11.09
CA ALA A 158 -2.58 -17.95 10.62
C ALA A 158 -2.55 -16.43 10.86
N PHE A 159 -3.67 -15.76 10.57
CA PHE A 159 -3.86 -14.33 10.88
C PHE A 159 -3.74 -14.02 12.38
N THR A 160 -4.22 -14.92 13.26
CA THR A 160 -4.08 -14.75 14.73
C THR A 160 -2.76 -15.28 15.31
N GLY A 161 -1.79 -15.68 14.47
CA GLY A 161 -0.41 -15.99 14.89
C GLY A 161 -0.08 -17.46 15.17
N ARG A 162 -0.89 -18.41 14.65
CA ARG A 162 -0.60 -19.85 14.77
C ARG A 162 0.68 -20.21 13.99
N ARG A 163 1.71 -20.66 14.71
CA ARG A 163 3.13 -20.68 14.27
C ARG A 163 3.49 -21.71 13.20
N ASP A 164 2.64 -22.72 12.97
CA ASP A 164 2.78 -23.73 11.92
C ASP A 164 2.10 -23.33 10.59
N LEU A 165 1.44 -22.16 10.54
CA LEU A 165 0.80 -21.62 9.35
C LEU A 165 1.44 -20.31 8.90
N SER A 166 1.54 -20.11 7.58
CA SER A 166 1.96 -18.81 7.04
C SER A 166 0.81 -17.81 7.05
N PRO A 167 0.96 -16.62 7.69
CA PRO A 167 -0.03 -15.55 7.63
C PRO A 167 -0.09 -14.89 6.25
N PHE A 168 0.82 -15.20 5.33
CA PHE A 168 0.92 -14.60 3.98
C PHE A 168 0.54 -15.56 2.84
N ASN A 169 0.00 -16.75 3.16
CA ASN A 169 -0.60 -17.64 2.17
C ASN A 169 -2.02 -17.16 1.86
N PHE A 170 -2.15 -16.35 0.80
CA PHE A 170 -3.39 -15.83 0.25
C PHE A 170 -4.10 -16.89 -0.59
N ARG A 171 -5.00 -17.65 0.04
CA ARG A 171 -5.72 -18.77 -0.57
C ARG A 171 -6.93 -18.28 -1.36
N HIS A 172 -7.12 -18.83 -2.56
CA HIS A 172 -8.32 -18.60 -3.36
C HIS A 172 -9.61 -19.23 -2.79
N TYR A 173 -9.52 -20.25 -1.92
CA TYR A 173 -10.67 -20.94 -1.31
C TYR A 173 -11.77 -21.42 -2.30
N ASP A 174 -11.36 -21.72 -3.55
CA ASP A 174 -12.25 -22.05 -4.67
C ASP A 174 -13.44 -21.06 -4.83
N ILE A 175 -13.13 -19.76 -4.84
CA ILE A 175 -14.06 -18.73 -5.30
C ILE A 175 -14.66 -19.11 -6.67
N GLU A 176 -15.98 -19.04 -6.79
CA GLU A 176 -16.70 -19.20 -8.07
C GLU A 176 -17.37 -17.89 -8.55
N TYR A 177 -17.48 -16.90 -7.67
CA TYR A 177 -17.99 -15.57 -8.01
C TYR A 177 -17.41 -14.52 -7.07
N LEU A 178 -16.94 -13.42 -7.64
CA LEU A 178 -16.44 -12.27 -6.90
C LEU A 178 -16.73 -10.98 -7.68
N ALA A 179 -17.38 -10.02 -7.03
CA ALA A 179 -17.63 -8.68 -7.55
C ALA A 179 -17.69 -7.65 -6.42
N LEU A 180 -17.42 -6.39 -6.78
CA LEU A 180 -17.81 -5.23 -5.97
C LEU A 180 -19.06 -4.59 -6.57
N CYS A 181 -19.81 -3.87 -5.75
CA CYS A 181 -20.95 -3.06 -6.18
C CYS A 181 -20.77 -1.64 -5.63
N GLN A 182 -20.49 -0.68 -6.51
CA GLN A 182 -20.35 0.73 -6.21
C GLN A 182 -21.66 1.45 -6.56
N ASP A 183 -22.36 1.98 -5.56
CA ASP A 183 -23.64 2.71 -5.74
C ASP A 183 -24.67 1.95 -6.59
N GLY A 184 -24.71 0.62 -6.44
CA GLY A 184 -25.59 -0.29 -7.18
C GLY A 184 -25.06 -0.75 -8.55
N ARG A 185 -23.93 -0.21 -9.03
CA ARG A 185 -23.25 -0.66 -10.26
C ARG A 185 -22.18 -1.70 -9.93
N GLN A 186 -22.25 -2.85 -10.59
CA GLN A 186 -21.28 -3.93 -10.43
C GLN A 186 -19.92 -3.57 -11.08
N VAL A 187 -18.83 -3.85 -10.36
CA VAL A 187 -17.43 -3.70 -10.79
C VAL A 187 -16.68 -5.01 -10.49
N PRO A 188 -16.05 -5.67 -11.49
CA PRO A 188 -16.15 -5.40 -12.93
C PRO A 188 -17.56 -5.66 -13.47
N ALA A 189 -17.86 -5.09 -14.65
CA ALA A 189 -19.16 -5.26 -15.31
C ALA A 189 -19.56 -6.73 -15.56
N LYS A 190 -18.56 -7.61 -15.80
CA LYS A 190 -18.71 -9.07 -15.69
C LYS A 190 -17.87 -9.56 -14.52
N ALA A 191 -18.53 -9.96 -13.43
CA ALA A 191 -17.93 -10.49 -12.21
C ALA A 191 -16.80 -11.51 -12.47
N PHE A 192 -15.84 -11.57 -11.56
CA PHE A 192 -14.86 -12.65 -11.53
C PHE A 192 -15.57 -13.97 -11.24
N GLN A 193 -15.18 -15.02 -11.95
CA GLN A 193 -15.79 -16.35 -11.92
C GLN A 193 -14.73 -17.40 -12.25
N PRO A 194 -13.64 -17.48 -11.47
CA PRO A 194 -12.57 -18.41 -11.75
C PRO A 194 -13.00 -19.86 -11.46
N ASP A 195 -12.29 -20.80 -12.07
CA ASP A 195 -12.34 -22.22 -11.74
C ASP A 195 -10.90 -22.73 -11.62
N PHE A 196 -10.38 -22.67 -10.39
CA PHE A 196 -9.00 -23.02 -10.07
C PHE A 196 -8.72 -24.50 -10.33
N ASN A 197 -9.70 -25.38 -10.12
CA ASN A 197 -9.56 -26.82 -10.36
C ASN A 197 -9.32 -27.15 -11.84
N ASN A 198 -9.84 -26.31 -12.75
CA ASN A 198 -9.65 -26.42 -14.20
C ASN A 198 -8.63 -25.38 -14.74
N GLY A 199 -7.87 -24.69 -13.88
CA GLY A 199 -6.87 -23.70 -14.27
C GLY A 199 -7.43 -22.40 -14.90
N VAL A 200 -8.74 -22.17 -14.80
CA VAL A 200 -9.45 -21.01 -15.37
C VAL A 200 -9.40 -19.84 -14.38
N SER A 201 -8.22 -19.27 -14.23
CA SER A 201 -7.94 -18.09 -13.37
C SER A 201 -7.24 -16.94 -14.12
N VAL A 202 -7.06 -17.09 -15.44
CA VAL A 202 -6.25 -16.19 -16.28
C VAL A 202 -6.74 -14.75 -16.25
N ARG A 203 -8.06 -14.53 -16.29
CA ARG A 203 -8.64 -13.17 -16.31
C ARG A 203 -8.38 -12.48 -14.98
N GLU A 204 -8.56 -13.20 -13.88
CA GLU A 204 -8.39 -12.72 -12.52
C GLU A 204 -6.91 -12.36 -12.24
N PHE A 205 -5.97 -13.23 -12.65
CA PHE A 205 -4.53 -12.97 -12.62
C PHE A 205 -4.11 -11.79 -13.52
N TYR A 206 -4.57 -11.75 -14.78
CA TYR A 206 -4.24 -10.67 -15.70
C TYR A 206 -4.84 -9.33 -15.27
N ASN A 207 -6.03 -9.35 -14.66
CA ASN A 207 -6.63 -8.18 -14.05
C ASN A 207 -5.85 -7.70 -12.82
N MET A 208 -5.32 -8.60 -11.97
CA MET A 208 -4.40 -8.21 -10.89
C MET A 208 -3.19 -7.44 -11.44
N PHE A 209 -2.60 -7.89 -12.54
CA PHE A 209 -1.48 -7.21 -13.21
C PHE A 209 -1.85 -5.84 -13.79
N LEU A 210 -3.02 -5.72 -14.44
CA LEU A 210 -3.46 -4.44 -15.01
C LEU A 210 -3.91 -3.42 -13.95
N ALA A 211 -4.62 -3.86 -12.92
CA ALA A 211 -5.33 -2.99 -12.00
C ALA A 211 -4.44 -2.39 -10.89
N THR A 212 -3.23 -2.90 -10.68
CA THR A 212 -2.22 -2.28 -9.80
C THR A 212 -1.55 -1.06 -10.42
N GLY A 213 -1.74 -0.84 -11.73
CA GLY A 213 -1.62 0.47 -12.37
C GLY A 213 -0.30 1.18 -12.13
N ARG A 214 0.84 0.58 -12.52
CA ARG A 214 2.13 1.28 -12.58
C ARG A 214 2.92 0.93 -13.83
N HIS A 215 3.29 1.96 -14.60
CA HIS A 215 4.60 2.39 -15.18
C HIS A 215 5.70 1.39 -15.57
N LEU A 216 5.57 0.12 -15.22
CA LEU A 216 6.51 -0.95 -15.49
C LEU A 216 6.08 -1.65 -16.77
N LYS A 217 6.26 -0.96 -17.90
CA LYS A 217 6.13 -1.60 -19.22
C LYS A 217 7.11 -2.76 -19.42
N ASP A 218 8.13 -2.87 -18.56
CA ASP A 218 9.26 -3.80 -18.70
C ASP A 218 9.69 -4.54 -17.41
N LEU A 219 8.96 -4.49 -16.28
CA LEU A 219 9.30 -5.30 -15.08
C LEU A 219 8.23 -6.37 -14.75
N PRO A 220 8.63 -7.59 -14.36
CA PRO A 220 7.70 -8.65 -13.98
C PRO A 220 7.14 -8.45 -12.56
N LEU A 221 5.90 -8.90 -12.34
CA LEU A 221 5.35 -9.11 -11.00
C LEU A 221 6.17 -10.15 -10.21
N SER A 222 6.18 -10.02 -8.89
CA SER A 222 6.69 -11.09 -7.99
C SER A 222 5.75 -12.29 -7.86
N ILE A 223 4.52 -12.22 -8.41
CA ILE A 223 3.54 -13.31 -8.42
C ILE A 223 3.44 -13.85 -9.85
N SER A 224 3.82 -15.12 -10.06
CA SER A 224 3.53 -15.84 -11.30
C SER A 224 2.08 -16.34 -11.34
N ARG A 225 1.63 -16.86 -12.49
CA ARG A 225 0.29 -17.48 -12.58
C ARG A 225 0.17 -18.71 -11.69
N ASP A 226 1.26 -19.45 -11.47
CA ASP A 226 1.25 -20.65 -10.64
C ASP A 226 1.19 -20.27 -9.16
N ASP A 227 1.96 -19.25 -8.73
CA ASP A 227 1.86 -18.66 -7.40
C ASP A 227 0.43 -18.13 -7.12
N PHE A 228 -0.19 -17.48 -8.10
CA PHE A 228 -1.57 -16.99 -7.99
C PHE A 228 -2.58 -18.13 -7.74
N ASN A 229 -2.33 -19.32 -8.29
CA ASN A 229 -3.16 -20.50 -8.06
C ASN A 229 -2.82 -21.21 -6.73
N ASP A 230 -1.56 -21.15 -6.29
CA ASP A 230 -1.05 -21.89 -5.11
C ASP A 230 -0.60 -20.97 -3.96
N GLY A 231 -1.48 -20.05 -3.54
CA GLY A 231 -1.35 -19.31 -2.28
C GLY A 231 -0.95 -17.84 -2.38
N TYR A 232 -0.95 -17.23 -3.57
CA TYR A 232 -0.83 -15.78 -3.78
C TYR A 232 -2.02 -15.18 -4.55
N SER A 233 -3.23 -15.67 -4.27
CA SER A 233 -4.47 -15.28 -4.92
C SER A 233 -4.97 -13.90 -4.45
N LEU A 234 -4.47 -12.82 -5.05
CA LEU A 234 -4.87 -11.44 -4.76
C LEU A 234 -5.78 -10.85 -5.86
N PHE A 235 -6.99 -10.43 -5.49
CA PHE A 235 -7.96 -9.86 -6.43
C PHE A 235 -7.97 -8.34 -6.33
N VAL A 236 -7.60 -7.66 -7.42
CA VAL A 236 -7.46 -6.19 -7.46
C VAL A 236 -8.61 -5.57 -8.24
N PHE A 237 -9.20 -4.51 -7.71
CA PHE A 237 -10.27 -3.74 -8.33
C PHE A 237 -9.80 -2.31 -8.49
N ASN A 238 -9.55 -1.88 -9.72
CA ASN A 238 -9.41 -0.45 -10.01
C ASN A 238 -10.81 0.20 -9.99
N LEU A 239 -10.95 1.26 -9.21
CA LEU A 239 -12.17 2.04 -9.02
C LEU A 239 -11.99 3.50 -9.47
N ASN A 240 -10.82 3.84 -10.05
CA ASN A 240 -10.61 5.15 -10.66
C ASN A 240 -11.61 5.38 -11.79
N PRO A 241 -12.24 6.58 -11.84
CA PRO A 241 -13.09 6.98 -12.97
C PRO A 241 -12.28 7.45 -14.20
N SER A 242 -10.95 7.56 -14.06
CA SER A 242 -10.00 8.00 -15.08
C SER A 242 -9.13 6.83 -15.54
N ASP A 243 -8.81 6.79 -16.84
CA ASP A 243 -7.83 5.85 -17.41
C ASP A 243 -6.38 6.22 -17.05
N ASP A 244 -6.15 7.44 -16.53
CA ASP A 244 -4.86 7.90 -16.01
C ASP A 244 -4.72 7.53 -14.53
N ASN A 245 -3.74 6.68 -14.21
CA ASN A 245 -3.43 6.21 -12.85
C ASN A 245 -2.37 7.06 -12.13
N ASP A 246 -1.71 8.01 -12.82
CA ASP A 246 -0.75 8.97 -12.25
C ASP A 246 -1.45 10.26 -11.77
N ALA A 247 -2.52 10.65 -12.46
CA ALA A 247 -3.33 11.78 -12.06
C ALA A 247 -3.95 11.55 -10.67
N LEU A 248 -3.96 12.60 -9.84
CA LEU A 248 -4.77 12.63 -8.62
C LEU A 248 -6.24 12.37 -8.98
N SER A 249 -6.79 11.26 -8.51
CA SER A 249 -8.19 10.93 -8.74
C SER A 249 -9.10 11.92 -8.01
N THR A 250 -10.23 12.26 -8.61
CA THR A 250 -11.26 13.06 -7.93
C THR A 250 -11.86 12.22 -6.80
N VAL A 251 -11.80 12.71 -5.56
CA VAL A 251 -12.41 12.03 -4.41
C VAL A 251 -13.91 11.85 -4.66
N SER A 252 -14.31 10.60 -4.92
CA SER A 252 -15.72 10.23 -5.06
C SER A 252 -16.26 9.73 -3.72
N ASN A 253 -17.49 10.13 -3.39
CA ASN A 253 -18.21 9.65 -2.22
C ASN A 253 -19.35 8.73 -2.67
N GLY A 254 -19.52 7.60 -1.98
CA GLY A 254 -20.56 6.63 -2.30
C GLY A 254 -20.60 5.47 -1.29
N ASN A 255 -21.17 4.35 -1.72
CA ASN A 255 -21.16 3.08 -1.00
C ASN A 255 -20.52 1.99 -1.87
N LEU A 256 -19.57 1.25 -1.29
CA LEU A 256 -18.97 0.07 -1.89
C LEU A 256 -19.39 -1.18 -1.11
N ARG A 257 -19.98 -2.15 -1.80
CA ARG A 257 -20.28 -3.50 -1.29
C ARG A 257 -19.36 -4.54 -1.92
N LEU A 258 -19.04 -5.59 -1.16
CA LEU A 258 -18.44 -6.83 -1.67
C LEU A 258 -19.49 -7.94 -1.79
N GLU A 259 -19.44 -8.69 -2.88
CA GLU A 259 -20.19 -9.93 -3.09
C GLU A 259 -19.21 -11.06 -3.47
N LEU A 260 -19.15 -12.10 -2.63
CA LEU A 260 -18.20 -13.21 -2.75
C LEU A 260 -18.91 -14.56 -2.56
N ARG A 261 -18.62 -15.55 -3.42
CA ARG A 261 -19.14 -16.92 -3.32
C ARG A 261 -18.07 -17.98 -3.58
N PHE A 262 -18.15 -19.07 -2.83
CA PHE A 262 -17.25 -20.23 -2.87
C PHE A 262 -17.96 -21.46 -3.45
N ARG A 263 -17.29 -22.14 -4.39
CA ARG A 263 -17.77 -23.36 -5.07
C ARG A 263 -18.04 -24.50 -4.10
N THR A 264 -17.24 -24.57 -3.05
CA THR A 264 -17.39 -25.49 -1.91
C THR A 264 -17.53 -24.67 -0.62
N PRO A 265 -18.18 -25.20 0.43
CA PRO A 265 -18.21 -24.53 1.73
C PRO A 265 -16.78 -24.39 2.29
N LEU A 266 -16.45 -23.26 2.90
CA LEU A 266 -15.13 -23.06 3.50
C LEU A 266 -14.79 -24.17 4.51
N PRO A 267 -13.65 -24.89 4.39
CA PRO A 267 -13.31 -25.98 5.31
C PRO A 267 -13.00 -25.48 6.72
N HIS A 268 -12.47 -24.26 6.83
CA HIS A 268 -12.10 -23.58 8.07
C HIS A 268 -12.45 -22.09 7.97
N THR A 269 -12.50 -21.39 9.09
CA THR A 269 -12.69 -19.94 9.10
C THR A 269 -11.54 -19.24 8.36
N ALA A 270 -11.88 -18.31 7.47
CA ALA A 270 -10.93 -17.49 6.74
C ALA A 270 -10.98 -16.03 7.24
N THR A 271 -9.84 -15.35 7.24
CA THR A 271 -9.80 -13.89 7.38
C THR A 271 -9.65 -13.27 6.00
N LEU A 272 -10.66 -12.51 5.56
CA LEU A 272 -10.57 -11.64 4.41
C LEU A 272 -9.83 -10.36 4.79
N ILE A 273 -8.74 -10.07 4.08
CA ILE A 273 -7.97 -8.84 4.13
C ILE A 273 -8.44 -7.93 3.00
N VAL A 274 -8.80 -6.69 3.34
CA VAL A 274 -9.30 -5.67 2.41
C VAL A 274 -8.37 -4.47 2.48
N TYR A 275 -7.39 -4.43 1.58
CA TYR A 275 -6.49 -3.30 1.40
C TYR A 275 -7.18 -2.29 0.48
N ALA A 276 -7.22 -1.03 0.89
CA ALA A 276 -7.84 0.06 0.14
C ALA A 276 -6.88 1.24 0.04
N CYS A 277 -6.62 1.70 -1.17
CA CYS A 277 -5.75 2.83 -1.43
C CYS A 277 -6.55 4.07 -1.80
N TYR A 278 -6.13 5.22 -1.27
CA TYR A 278 -6.70 6.54 -1.52
C TYR A 278 -5.60 7.47 -2.02
N ASP A 279 -5.96 8.44 -2.84
CA ASP A 279 -5.12 9.62 -3.05
C ASP A 279 -5.27 10.57 -1.86
N SER A 280 -4.17 11.22 -1.51
CA SER A 280 -4.07 12.19 -0.43
C SER A 280 -2.97 13.19 -0.76
N ILE A 281 -2.97 14.33 -0.10
CA ILE A 281 -1.98 15.39 -0.28
C ILE A 281 -1.42 15.74 1.09
N LEU A 282 -0.09 15.76 1.21
CA LEU A 282 0.61 16.40 2.30
C LEU A 282 0.96 17.82 1.86
N GLU A 283 0.62 18.81 2.69
CA GLU A 283 0.99 20.20 2.43
C GLU A 283 2.11 20.65 3.36
N ILE A 284 3.04 21.45 2.83
CA ILE A 284 4.05 22.14 3.64
C ILE A 284 3.85 23.65 3.46
N ASN A 285 3.50 24.33 4.55
CA ASN A 285 3.24 25.77 4.52
C ASN A 285 4.54 26.61 4.59
N ALA A 286 4.41 27.94 4.45
CA ALA A 286 5.54 28.88 4.54
C ALA A 286 6.35 28.77 5.85
N LYS A 287 5.71 28.36 6.96
CA LYS A 287 6.33 28.14 8.28
C LYS A 287 6.98 26.75 8.42
N ARG A 288 7.03 25.96 7.34
CA ARG A 288 7.51 24.56 7.31
C ARG A 288 6.69 23.59 8.18
N GLN A 289 5.47 23.97 8.54
CA GLN A 289 4.56 23.05 9.20
C GLN A 289 3.96 22.11 8.16
N VAL A 290 3.97 20.82 8.50
CA VAL A 290 3.32 19.77 7.71
C VAL A 290 1.84 19.75 8.08
N LEU A 291 0.98 19.89 7.07
CA LEU A 291 -0.47 19.74 7.18
C LEU A 291 -0.85 18.44 6.46
N VAL A 292 -1.72 17.66 7.07
CA VAL A 292 -2.19 16.37 6.53
C VAL A 292 -3.69 16.28 6.75
N ASP A 293 -4.44 16.02 5.68
CA ASP A 293 -5.88 15.77 5.77
C ASP A 293 -6.16 14.38 6.37
N TYR A 294 -6.26 14.36 7.71
CA TYR A 294 -6.77 13.22 8.46
C TYR A 294 -8.28 13.33 8.66
N TYR A 295 -9.03 12.83 7.67
CA TYR A 295 -10.44 12.46 7.79
C TYR A 295 -10.61 10.93 7.89
#